data_AF-A0A941S1H0-F1
#
_entry.id   AF-A0A941S1H0-F1
#
_cell.length_a   1.000
_cell.length_b   1.000
_cell.length_c   1.000
_cell.angle_alpha   90.00
_cell.angle_beta   90.00
_cell.angle_gamma   90.00
#
_symmetry.space_group_name_H-M   'P 1'
#
loop_
_entity.id
_entity.type
_entity.pdbx_description
1 polymer ?
#
loop_
_entity_poly.entity_id
_entity_poly.type
_entity_poly.pdbx_seq_one_letter_code
_entity_poly.pdbx_strand_id
1 'polypeptide(L)'
;MKILSWAQIVERFSRLTGGSSPGQRKNNEYARLSLRRLEDRRVLNGAPVTAGVTVEDMKGAVVVNVQGPAPGNHTGHDFKISTDTRQGQIQLELTDHGTILYEAELNKFKSLTIQTNGHNNTLTIDFSNGNPLPHGGLFFVDTGTAAGGASNDVLQIVHGSASSVGYSFDSASAGHIDITSGSSTSTIGWSGSSVQIQDQLLAATRSFSVGLGGQVDLS
;
A
#
# COMPACT_ATOMS: atom_id res chain seq x y z
N MET A 1 45.94 31.64 35.75
CA MET A 1 44.57 31.11 35.92
C MET A 1 44.64 29.88 36.81
N LYS A 2 44.02 29.90 38.00
CA LYS A 2 43.96 28.74 38.91
C LYS A 2 42.60 28.07 38.76
N ILE A 3 42.60 26.82 38.35
CA ILE A 3 41.40 26.00 38.19
C ILE A 3 41.14 25.33 39.55
N LEU A 4 39.92 25.49 40.07
CA LEU A 4 39.51 24.92 41.37
C LEU A 4 39.50 23.39 41.30
N SER A 5 39.90 22.75 42.40
CA SER A 5 39.90 21.27 42.47
C SER A 5 38.48 20.74 42.67
N TRP A 6 38.23 19.52 42.19
CA TRP A 6 36.92 18.87 42.23
C TRP A 6 36.35 18.79 43.65
N ALA A 7 37.20 18.63 44.67
CA ALA A 7 36.80 18.61 46.08
C ALA A 7 36.16 19.93 46.55
N GLN A 8 36.57 21.08 46.01
CA GLN A 8 36.01 22.40 46.36
C GLN A 8 34.65 22.66 45.69
N ILE A 9 34.32 21.93 44.62
CA ILE A 9 33.03 22.02 43.95
C ILE A 9 31.95 21.25 44.73
N VAL A 10 32.33 20.13 45.36
CA VAL A 10 31.37 19.26 46.08
C VAL A 10 30.95 19.85 47.43
N GLU A 11 31.84 20.54 48.13
CA GLU A 11 31.52 21.15 49.44
C GLU A 11 30.48 22.29 49.36
N ARG A 12 30.21 22.84 48.17
CA ARG A 12 29.13 23.83 48.00
C ARG A 12 27.74 23.22 47.99
N PHE A 13 27.60 21.90 47.81
CA PHE A 13 26.28 21.27 47.72
C PHE A 13 25.73 20.74 49.06
N SER A 14 26.52 20.73 50.13
CA SER A 14 26.14 20.07 51.39
C SER A 14 25.70 21.00 52.53
N ARG A 15 25.50 22.30 52.30
CA ARG A 15 25.07 23.26 53.36
C ARG A 15 23.78 24.02 53.07
N LEU A 16 22.71 23.31 52.70
CA LEU A 16 21.35 23.84 52.72
C LEU A 16 20.36 22.81 53.29
N THR A 17 20.60 22.38 54.53
CA THR A 17 19.59 21.73 55.38
C THR A 17 19.05 22.76 56.38
N GLY A 18 18.34 23.76 55.85
CA GLY A 18 17.52 24.69 56.64
C GLY A 18 16.10 24.15 56.75
N GLY A 19 15.71 23.78 57.97
CA GLY A 19 14.40 23.24 58.29
C GLY A 19 13.26 24.19 57.93
N SER A 20 12.30 23.67 57.16
CA SER A 20 11.01 24.31 56.88
C SER A 20 9.90 23.53 57.57
N SER A 21 9.12 24.26 58.39
CA SER A 21 7.95 23.82 59.14
C SER A 21 6.99 22.87 58.40
N PRO A 22 6.46 21.84 59.05
CA PRO A 22 5.41 20.97 58.52
C PRO A 22 4.06 21.67 58.65
N GLY A 23 3.75 22.60 57.75
CA GLY A 23 2.54 23.41 57.95
C GLY A 23 2.14 24.31 56.81
N GLN A 24 2.33 23.89 55.57
CA GLN A 24 1.59 24.40 54.40
C GLN A 24 2.03 23.59 53.19
N ARG A 25 1.38 22.45 52.97
CA ARG A 25 1.39 21.81 51.66
C ARG A 25 0.63 22.75 50.73
N LYS A 26 1.34 23.73 50.16
CA LYS A 26 0.92 24.36 48.92
C LYS A 26 0.68 23.21 47.98
N ASN A 27 -0.58 22.97 47.64
CA ASN A 27 -0.97 22.04 46.60
C ASN A 27 -0.12 22.40 45.40
N ASN A 28 0.88 21.56 45.13
CA ASN A 28 1.64 21.63 43.90
C ASN A 28 0.62 21.36 42.81
N GLU A 29 0.10 22.46 42.25
CA GLU A 29 -0.50 22.51 40.94
C GLU A 29 0.60 22.17 39.95
N TYR A 30 1.04 20.91 39.97
CA TYR A 30 1.68 20.32 38.83
C TYR A 30 0.73 20.56 37.68
N ALA A 31 1.22 21.20 36.61
CA ALA A 31 0.50 21.26 35.36
C ALA A 31 0.05 19.84 35.04
N ARG A 32 -1.25 19.56 35.23
CA ARG A 32 -1.82 18.27 34.89
C ARG A 32 -1.80 18.22 33.38
N LEU A 33 -0.78 17.56 32.84
CA LEU A 33 -0.76 17.09 31.46
C LEU A 33 -1.88 16.08 31.32
N SER A 34 -3.09 16.58 31.11
CA SER A 34 -4.22 15.74 30.71
C SER A 34 -4.05 15.49 29.23
N LEU A 35 -3.64 14.27 28.87
CA LEU A 35 -3.90 13.72 27.55
C LEU A 35 -5.40 13.55 27.43
N ARG A 36 -6.07 14.62 26.99
CA ARG A 36 -7.46 14.51 26.54
C ARG A 36 -7.37 13.75 25.23
N ARG A 37 -8.03 12.59 25.16
CA ARG A 37 -8.34 11.94 23.88
C ARG A 37 -9.11 13.00 23.09
N LEU A 38 -8.39 13.74 22.24
CA LEU A 38 -9.00 14.47 21.15
C LEU A 38 -9.91 13.43 20.49
N GLU A 39 -11.15 13.83 20.24
CA GLU A 39 -12.20 13.05 19.59
C GLU A 39 -11.61 12.15 18.50
N ASP A 40 -12.29 11.08 18.09
CA ASP A 40 -11.93 10.33 16.87
C ASP A 40 -12.12 11.22 15.61
N ARG A 41 -11.54 12.42 15.60
CA ARG A 41 -10.96 13.05 14.45
C ARG A 41 -10.08 11.98 13.86
N ARG A 42 -10.60 11.33 12.82
CA ARG A 42 -9.79 10.83 11.72
C ARG A 42 -8.78 11.92 11.41
N VAL A 43 -7.62 11.84 12.07
CA VAL A 43 -6.41 12.49 11.60
C VAL A 43 -6.30 11.88 10.22
N LEU A 44 -6.49 12.69 9.18
CA LEU A 44 -6.09 12.31 7.85
C LEU A 44 -4.68 11.77 8.05
N ASN A 45 -4.54 10.45 7.95
CA ASN A 45 -3.27 9.79 8.10
C ASN A 45 -2.53 10.12 6.82
N GLY A 46 -2.09 11.38 6.71
CA GLY A 46 -1.15 11.86 5.72
C GLY A 46 0.22 11.33 6.10
N ALA A 47 0.31 10.00 6.29
CA ALA A 47 1.53 9.32 5.97
C ALA A 47 1.89 9.82 4.56
N PRO A 48 3.11 10.35 4.35
CA PRO A 48 3.48 10.87 3.07
C PRO A 48 3.23 9.75 2.07
N VAL A 49 2.33 10.00 1.11
CA VAL A 49 2.25 9.20 -0.10
C VAL A 49 3.70 9.05 -0.55
N THR A 50 4.17 7.80 -0.74
CA THR A 50 5.56 7.51 -1.12
C THR A 50 5.97 8.52 -2.19
N ALA A 51 7.12 9.19 -2.04
CA ALA A 51 7.49 10.30 -2.93
C ALA A 51 7.29 9.89 -4.40
N GLY A 52 6.36 10.56 -5.10
CA GLY A 52 6.01 10.25 -6.49
C GLY A 52 4.71 9.47 -6.70
N VAL A 53 4.07 8.90 -5.68
CA VAL A 53 2.76 8.27 -5.81
C VAL A 53 1.65 9.29 -5.49
N THR A 54 0.60 9.31 -6.29
CA THR A 54 -0.61 10.10 -6.06
C THR A 54 -1.84 9.21 -6.20
N VAL A 55 -2.89 9.51 -5.43
CA VAL A 55 -4.15 8.75 -5.46
C VAL A 55 -5.30 9.72 -5.67
N GLU A 56 -6.10 9.47 -6.71
CA GLU A 56 -7.29 10.24 -7.06
C GLU A 56 -8.52 9.34 -6.96
N ASP A 57 -9.57 9.77 -6.26
CA ASP A 57 -10.86 9.08 -6.22
C ASP A 57 -11.94 9.93 -6.91
N MET A 58 -12.47 9.40 -8.02
CA MET A 58 -13.58 9.98 -8.75
C MET A 58 -14.85 9.14 -8.57
N LYS A 59 -15.50 9.26 -7.40
CA LYS A 59 -16.77 8.59 -7.07
C LYS A 59 -16.67 7.06 -7.14
N GLY A 60 -15.60 6.51 -6.56
CA GLY A 60 -15.31 5.08 -6.50
C GLY A 60 -14.44 4.57 -7.63
N ALA A 61 -14.14 5.39 -8.64
CA ALA A 61 -13.10 5.09 -9.63
C ALA A 61 -11.78 5.63 -9.08
N VAL A 62 -10.94 4.74 -8.54
CA VAL A 62 -9.67 5.10 -7.92
C VAL A 62 -8.55 4.97 -8.94
N VAL A 63 -7.74 6.02 -9.06
CA VAL A 63 -6.57 6.06 -9.92
C VAL A 63 -5.34 6.31 -9.06
N VAL A 64 -4.36 5.42 -9.14
CA VAL A 64 -3.07 5.52 -8.46
C VAL A 64 -2.04 5.82 -9.52
N ASN A 65 -1.44 7.00 -9.46
CA ASN A 65 -0.45 7.45 -10.45
C ASN A 65 0.92 7.53 -9.80
N VAL A 66 1.87 6.77 -10.35
CA VAL A 66 3.30 6.90 -10.04
C VAL A 66 3.91 7.94 -10.97
N GLN A 67 4.05 9.16 -10.48
CA GLN A 67 4.68 10.27 -11.19
C GLN A 67 6.19 10.34 -10.96
N GLY A 68 6.89 10.63 -12.06
CA GLY A 68 8.27 11.12 -12.09
C GLY A 68 9.31 10.07 -12.44
N PRO A 69 10.34 10.44 -13.24
CA PRO A 69 11.65 9.83 -13.12
C PRO A 69 12.22 10.41 -11.84
N ALA A 70 12.12 9.70 -10.72
CA ALA A 70 12.76 10.21 -9.52
C ALA A 70 14.29 10.30 -9.83
N PRO A 71 14.92 11.49 -9.74
CA PRO A 71 16.33 11.65 -10.06
C PRO A 71 17.14 10.94 -8.98
N GLY A 72 17.50 9.69 -9.23
CA GLY A 72 18.14 8.85 -8.24
C GLY A 72 17.78 7.38 -8.44
N ASN A 73 18.46 6.54 -7.68
CA ASN A 73 18.41 5.09 -7.75
C ASN A 73 17.08 4.56 -7.17
N HIS A 74 15.95 4.87 -7.80
CA HIS A 74 14.64 4.49 -7.27
C HIS A 74 14.23 3.10 -7.76
N THR A 75 13.97 2.27 -6.76
CA THR A 75 13.41 0.94 -6.80
C THR A 75 11.98 1.01 -7.32
N GLY A 76 11.55 0.07 -8.17
CA GLY A 76 10.15 0.03 -8.57
C GLY A 76 9.21 -0.25 -7.38
N HIS A 77 7.91 -0.14 -7.63
CA HIS A 77 6.90 -0.18 -6.57
C HIS A 77 6.41 -1.60 -6.28
N ASP A 78 6.02 -1.87 -5.04
CA ASP A 78 5.41 -3.13 -4.63
C ASP A 78 3.99 -2.85 -4.13
N PHE A 79 3.06 -2.88 -5.07
CA PHE A 79 1.65 -2.69 -4.80
C PHE A 79 1.03 -3.98 -4.29
N LYS A 80 0.29 -3.91 -3.18
CA LYS A 80 -0.54 -5.01 -2.71
C LYS A 80 -1.99 -4.57 -2.57
N ILE A 81 -2.89 -5.40 -3.09
CA ILE A 81 -4.33 -5.28 -2.94
C ILE A 81 -4.81 -6.48 -2.15
N SER A 82 -5.52 -6.22 -1.06
CA SER A 82 -6.13 -7.26 -0.24
C SER A 82 -7.43 -6.76 0.35
N THR A 83 -8.26 -7.71 0.80
CA THR A 83 -9.43 -7.40 1.61
C THR A 83 -9.18 -7.69 3.08
N ASP A 84 -9.71 -6.84 3.95
CA ASP A 84 -9.78 -7.06 5.39
C ASP A 84 -11.22 -6.92 5.86
N THR A 85 -11.62 -7.68 6.88
CA THR A 85 -12.95 -7.58 7.48
C THR A 85 -12.88 -6.75 8.74
N ARG A 86 -13.32 -5.50 8.67
CA ARG A 86 -13.41 -4.60 9.83
C ARG A 86 -14.86 -4.26 10.12
N GLN A 87 -15.31 -4.51 11.34
CA GLN A 87 -16.69 -4.20 11.78
C GLN A 87 -17.78 -4.85 10.90
N GLY A 88 -17.50 -6.03 10.32
CA GLY A 88 -18.43 -6.73 9.44
C GLY A 88 -18.52 -6.16 8.02
N GLN A 89 -17.67 -5.19 7.66
CA GLN A 89 -17.54 -4.68 6.30
C GLN A 89 -16.23 -5.17 5.69
N ILE A 90 -16.28 -5.51 4.40
CA ILE A 90 -15.09 -5.85 3.61
C ILE A 90 -14.46 -4.54 3.16
N GLN A 91 -13.24 -4.28 3.60
CA GLN A 91 -12.44 -3.14 3.19
C GLN A 91 -11.37 -3.58 2.21
N LEU A 92 -11.20 -2.82 1.12
CA LEU A 92 -10.08 -2.97 0.22
C LEU A 92 -8.93 -2.11 0.78
N GLU A 93 -7.78 -2.73 0.98
CA GLU A 93 -6.53 -2.07 1.36
C GLU A 93 -5.56 -2.13 0.17
N LEU A 94 -5.13 -0.95 -0.28
CA LEU A 94 -4.07 -0.80 -1.26
C LEU A 94 -2.83 -0.26 -0.56
N THR A 95 -1.72 -0.99 -0.63
CA THR A 95 -0.43 -0.58 -0.06
C THR A 95 0.65 -0.46 -1.12
N ASP A 96 1.64 0.40 -0.90
CA ASP A 96 2.93 0.44 -1.60
C ASP A 96 4.05 0.26 -0.58
N HIS A 97 4.86 -0.80 -0.73
CA HIS A 97 5.90 -1.16 0.24
C HIS A 97 5.38 -1.24 1.69
N GLY A 98 4.16 -1.75 1.87
CA GLY A 98 3.48 -1.85 3.18
C GLY A 98 2.91 -0.54 3.74
N THR A 99 3.05 0.58 3.01
CA THR A 99 2.39 1.85 3.36
C THR A 99 1.00 1.88 2.74
N ILE A 100 -0.05 2.07 3.55
CA ILE A 100 -1.43 2.17 3.07
C ILE A 100 -1.58 3.46 2.23
N LEU A 101 -1.90 3.29 0.95
CA LEU A 101 -2.21 4.36 0.01
C LEU A 101 -3.70 4.70 0.03
N TYR A 102 -4.55 3.68 0.15
CA TYR A 102 -6.00 3.84 0.06
C TYR A 102 -6.74 2.74 0.82
N GLU A 103 -7.82 3.11 1.51
CA GLU A 103 -8.66 2.19 2.28
C GLU A 103 -10.13 2.65 2.21
N ALA A 104 -11.01 1.79 1.73
CA ALA A 104 -12.45 2.01 1.75
C ALA A 104 -13.25 0.69 1.69
N GLU A 105 -14.57 0.74 1.91
CA GLU A 105 -15.45 -0.42 1.72
C GLU A 105 -15.44 -0.87 0.26
N LEU A 106 -15.31 -2.19 0.01
CA LEU A 106 -15.18 -2.76 -1.33
C LEU A 106 -16.35 -2.37 -2.25
N ASN A 107 -17.57 -2.30 -1.72
CA ASN A 107 -18.79 -1.92 -2.46
C ASN A 107 -18.81 -0.45 -2.92
N LYS A 108 -17.92 0.40 -2.40
CA LYS A 108 -17.76 1.80 -2.84
C LYS A 108 -16.77 1.92 -4.00
N PHE A 109 -15.98 0.88 -4.28
CA PHE A 109 -15.10 0.84 -5.44
C PHE A 109 -15.84 0.38 -6.67
N LYS A 110 -15.77 1.20 -7.71
CA LYS A 110 -16.25 0.86 -9.03
C LYS A 110 -15.13 0.26 -9.85
N SER A 111 -13.95 0.85 -9.83
CA SER A 111 -12.78 0.40 -10.58
C SER A 111 -11.50 0.87 -9.91
N LEU A 112 -10.40 0.18 -10.17
CA LEU A 112 -9.07 0.60 -9.76
C LEU A 112 -8.15 0.65 -10.98
N THR A 113 -7.41 1.74 -11.14
CA THR A 113 -6.36 1.86 -12.14
C THR A 113 -5.06 2.22 -11.44
N ILE A 114 -4.01 1.45 -11.67
CA ILE A 114 -2.66 1.73 -11.20
C ILE A 114 -1.81 2.05 -12.43
N GLN A 115 -1.36 3.30 -12.53
CA GLN A 115 -0.45 3.78 -13.56
C GLN A 115 0.95 3.82 -12.99
N THR A 116 1.83 2.96 -13.50
CA THR A 116 3.23 2.89 -13.09
C THR A 116 4.13 3.68 -14.02
N ASN A 117 5.37 3.86 -13.58
CA ASN A 117 6.47 4.35 -14.39
C ASN A 117 7.30 3.15 -14.89
N GLY A 118 8.16 3.37 -15.89
CA GLY A 118 8.89 2.32 -16.61
C GLY A 118 10.02 1.62 -15.83
N HIS A 119 9.89 1.55 -14.50
CA HIS A 119 10.68 0.70 -13.61
C HIS A 119 10.00 -0.67 -13.44
N ASN A 120 10.64 -1.59 -12.69
CA ASN A 120 10.07 -2.92 -12.42
C ASN A 120 9.15 -2.86 -11.22
N ASN A 121 7.85 -2.91 -11.45
CA ASN A 121 6.82 -2.83 -10.43
C ASN A 121 6.17 -4.20 -10.23
N THR A 122 5.82 -4.50 -8.99
CA THR A 122 5.05 -5.68 -8.64
C THR A 122 3.64 -5.24 -8.22
N LEU A 123 2.63 -5.92 -8.75
CA LEU A 123 1.26 -5.85 -8.28
C LEU A 123 0.84 -7.22 -7.75
N THR A 124 0.63 -7.31 -6.44
CA THR A 124 0.12 -8.49 -5.75
C THR A 124 -1.36 -8.34 -5.44
N ILE A 125 -2.17 -9.30 -5.88
CA ILE A 125 -3.61 -9.37 -5.59
C ILE A 125 -3.86 -10.61 -4.73
N ASP A 126 -4.25 -10.38 -3.48
CA ASP A 126 -4.37 -11.40 -2.44
C ASP A 126 -5.83 -11.80 -2.21
N PHE A 127 -6.18 -13.04 -2.59
CA PHE A 127 -7.53 -13.60 -2.49
C PHE A 127 -7.78 -14.37 -1.18
N SER A 128 -6.90 -14.24 -0.18
CA SER A 128 -7.03 -14.95 1.10
C SER A 128 -8.35 -14.67 1.83
N ASN A 129 -8.91 -13.46 1.66
CA ASN A 129 -10.15 -13.01 2.29
C ASN A 129 -11.29 -12.80 1.26
N GLY A 130 -11.30 -13.60 0.18
CA GLY A 130 -12.30 -13.53 -0.88
C GLY A 130 -11.81 -12.74 -2.10
N ASN A 131 -12.73 -12.33 -2.97
CA ASN A 131 -12.38 -11.56 -4.17
C ASN A 131 -12.14 -10.09 -3.83
N PRO A 132 -10.89 -9.58 -3.94
CA PRO A 132 -10.58 -8.21 -3.59
C PRO A 132 -10.83 -7.22 -4.74
N LEU A 133 -11.29 -7.69 -5.90
CA LEU A 133 -11.43 -6.86 -7.10
C LEU A 133 -12.74 -6.07 -7.09
N PRO A 134 -12.72 -4.77 -7.47
CA PRO A 134 -13.93 -4.00 -7.73
C PRO A 134 -14.78 -4.61 -8.85
N HIS A 135 -16.08 -4.31 -8.87
CA HIS A 135 -17.00 -4.82 -9.91
C HIS A 135 -16.62 -4.39 -11.34
N GLY A 136 -16.09 -3.18 -11.51
CA GLY A 136 -15.57 -2.68 -12.79
C GLY A 136 -14.11 -3.06 -13.05
N GLY A 137 -13.55 -3.95 -12.23
CA GLY A 137 -12.23 -4.53 -12.44
C GLY A 137 -11.07 -3.67 -11.96
N LEU A 138 -9.87 -4.17 -12.30
CA LEU A 138 -8.58 -3.56 -12.03
C LEU A 138 -7.83 -3.37 -13.35
N PHE A 139 -7.12 -2.26 -13.52
CA PHE A 139 -6.20 -2.03 -14.64
C PHE A 139 -4.81 -1.68 -14.12
N PHE A 140 -3.79 -2.40 -14.60
CA PHE A 140 -2.38 -2.16 -14.32
C PHE A 140 -1.68 -1.66 -15.59
N VAL A 141 -1.29 -0.38 -15.61
CA VAL A 141 -0.84 0.31 -16.81
C VAL A 141 0.57 0.83 -16.60
N ASP A 142 1.53 0.30 -17.36
CA ASP A 142 2.86 0.92 -17.43
C ASP A 142 2.88 2.04 -18.47
N THR A 143 3.17 3.26 -18.02
CA THR A 143 3.23 4.44 -18.88
C THR A 143 4.65 4.84 -19.26
N GLY A 144 5.66 4.15 -18.73
CA GLY A 144 7.05 4.48 -18.97
C GLY A 144 7.63 3.88 -20.25
N THR A 145 8.72 4.48 -20.71
CA THR A 145 9.59 3.84 -21.70
C THR A 145 10.45 2.80 -21.00
N ALA A 146 10.34 1.53 -21.37
CA ALA A 146 11.20 0.47 -20.85
C ALA A 146 12.68 0.92 -20.92
N ALA A 147 13.33 1.05 -19.76
CA ALA A 147 14.64 1.65 -19.65
C ALA A 147 15.74 0.70 -20.16
N GLY A 148 15.89 0.54 -21.48
CA GLY A 148 17.04 -0.12 -22.12
C GLY A 148 17.31 -1.60 -21.76
N GLY A 149 16.53 -2.15 -20.84
CA GLY A 149 16.37 -3.55 -20.47
C GLY A 149 14.88 -3.77 -20.24
N ALA A 150 14.40 -4.99 -20.45
CA ALA A 150 12.98 -5.30 -20.27
C ALA A 150 12.54 -4.87 -18.86
N SER A 151 11.55 -3.98 -18.76
CA SER A 151 10.81 -3.86 -17.51
C SER A 151 10.21 -5.25 -17.25
N ASN A 152 10.47 -5.77 -16.06
CA ASN A 152 9.92 -7.05 -15.62
C ASN A 152 8.85 -6.73 -14.58
N ASP A 153 7.82 -6.03 -15.02
CA ASP A 153 6.65 -5.83 -14.19
C ASP A 153 6.04 -7.19 -13.87
N VAL A 154 5.64 -7.39 -12.62
CA VAL A 154 5.09 -8.67 -12.16
C VAL A 154 3.67 -8.47 -11.68
N LEU A 155 2.73 -9.23 -12.24
CA LEU A 155 1.36 -9.34 -11.75
C LEU A 155 1.21 -10.68 -11.02
N GLN A 156 1.11 -10.64 -9.70
CA GLN A 156 0.94 -11.81 -8.85
C GLN A 156 -0.51 -11.94 -8.38
N ILE A 157 -1.09 -13.13 -8.57
CA ILE A 157 -2.40 -13.51 -8.04
C ILE A 157 -2.16 -14.63 -7.05
N VAL A 158 -2.46 -14.41 -5.77
CA VAL A 158 -2.08 -15.32 -4.69
C VAL A 158 -3.24 -15.66 -3.77
N HIS A 159 -3.15 -16.86 -3.17
CA HIS A 159 -4.14 -17.43 -2.24
C HIS A 159 -5.56 -17.56 -2.82
N GLY A 160 -6.51 -18.01 -2.00
CA GLY A 160 -7.93 -18.10 -2.35
C GLY A 160 -8.27 -19.20 -3.36
N SER A 161 -9.50 -19.14 -3.87
CA SER A 161 -9.97 -20.05 -4.92
C SER A 161 -10.95 -19.39 -5.88
N ALA A 162 -11.02 -19.94 -7.10
CA ALA A 162 -11.93 -19.54 -8.16
C ALA A 162 -12.55 -20.75 -8.86
N SER A 163 -13.74 -20.55 -9.42
CA SER A 163 -14.37 -21.54 -10.30
C SER A 163 -13.62 -21.64 -11.63
N SER A 164 -13.24 -20.51 -12.22
CA SER A 164 -12.45 -20.49 -13.45
C SER A 164 -11.55 -19.26 -13.53
N VAL A 165 -10.43 -19.40 -14.24
CA VAL A 165 -9.54 -18.28 -14.60
C VAL A 165 -9.29 -18.30 -16.11
N GLY A 166 -9.72 -17.25 -16.79
CA GLY A 166 -9.51 -17.06 -18.22
C GLY A 166 -8.42 -16.04 -18.49
N TYR A 167 -7.45 -16.38 -19.33
CA TYR A 167 -6.38 -15.50 -19.77
C TYR A 167 -6.58 -15.11 -21.23
N SER A 168 -6.48 -13.82 -21.53
CA SER A 168 -6.52 -13.28 -22.88
C SER A 168 -5.30 -12.40 -23.10
N PHE A 169 -4.43 -12.79 -24.03
CA PHE A 169 -3.23 -12.04 -24.40
C PHE A 169 -3.49 -11.30 -25.71
N ASP A 170 -3.94 -10.05 -25.61
CA ASP A 170 -4.35 -9.26 -26.79
C ASP A 170 -3.13 -8.84 -27.64
N SER A 171 -1.98 -8.63 -27.00
CA SER A 171 -0.68 -8.36 -27.65
C SER A 171 0.48 -8.75 -26.73
N ALA A 172 1.73 -8.50 -27.16
CA ALA A 172 2.92 -8.71 -26.33
C ALA A 172 2.94 -7.89 -25.02
N SER A 173 2.17 -6.81 -24.95
CA SER A 173 2.17 -5.91 -23.80
C SER A 173 0.78 -5.45 -23.36
N ALA A 174 -0.25 -6.20 -23.71
CA ALA A 174 -1.61 -5.95 -23.23
C ALA A 174 -2.44 -7.25 -23.19
N GLY A 175 -3.38 -7.29 -22.26
CA GLY A 175 -4.32 -8.40 -22.12
C GLY A 175 -5.20 -8.25 -20.88
N HIS A 176 -5.94 -9.31 -20.56
CA HIS A 176 -6.75 -9.38 -19.35
C HIS A 176 -6.88 -10.80 -18.78
N ILE A 177 -7.19 -10.86 -17.48
CA ILE A 177 -7.51 -12.06 -16.72
C ILE A 177 -8.93 -11.94 -16.20
N ASP A 178 -9.80 -12.86 -16.57
CA ASP A 178 -11.15 -12.99 -16.01
C ASP A 178 -11.17 -14.08 -14.93
N ILE A 179 -11.48 -13.68 -13.71
CA ILE A 179 -11.55 -14.57 -12.54
C ILE A 179 -13.02 -14.70 -12.15
N THR A 180 -13.55 -15.93 -12.21
CA THR A 180 -14.94 -16.22 -11.80
C THR A 180 -14.96 -17.00 -10.51
N SER A 181 -15.64 -16.48 -9.49
CA SER A 181 -15.87 -17.14 -8.20
C SER A 181 -17.37 -17.18 -7.90
N GLY A 182 -17.97 -18.37 -7.99
CA GLY A 182 -19.42 -18.52 -7.88
C GLY A 182 -20.14 -17.87 -9.07
N SER A 183 -21.00 -16.89 -8.81
CA SER A 183 -21.75 -16.15 -9.84
C SER A 183 -21.12 -14.81 -10.22
N SER A 184 -19.97 -14.46 -9.66
CA SER A 184 -19.30 -13.18 -9.89
C SER A 184 -18.05 -13.37 -10.73
N THR A 185 -17.86 -12.50 -11.72
CA THR A 185 -16.65 -12.42 -12.53
C THR A 185 -16.01 -11.05 -12.32
N SER A 186 -14.70 -11.05 -12.13
CA SER A 186 -13.89 -9.84 -12.04
C SER A 186 -12.76 -9.90 -13.05
N THR A 187 -12.40 -8.74 -13.59
CA THR A 187 -11.38 -8.62 -14.64
C THR A 187 -10.17 -7.85 -14.13
N ILE A 188 -8.98 -8.37 -14.43
CA ILE A 188 -7.70 -7.68 -14.27
C ILE A 188 -7.14 -7.42 -15.67
N GLY A 189 -7.15 -6.16 -16.11
CA GLY A 189 -6.52 -5.75 -17.36
C GLY A 189 -5.10 -5.25 -17.13
N TRP A 190 -4.25 -5.38 -18.15
CA TRP A 190 -2.94 -4.74 -18.18
C TRP A 190 -2.61 -4.17 -19.55
N SER A 191 -1.77 -3.13 -19.58
CA SER A 191 -1.21 -2.57 -20.81
C SER A 191 0.12 -1.87 -20.55
N GLY A 192 0.92 -1.67 -21.61
CA GLY A 192 2.16 -0.89 -21.55
C GLY A 192 3.37 -1.72 -21.91
N SER A 193 4.16 -2.13 -20.91
CA SER A 193 5.34 -2.97 -21.08
C SER A 193 5.03 -4.46 -20.85
N SER A 194 6.05 -5.33 -20.98
CA SER A 194 5.89 -6.77 -20.81
C SER A 194 5.65 -7.08 -19.33
N VAL A 195 4.52 -7.74 -19.03
CA VAL A 195 4.16 -8.13 -17.67
C VAL A 195 4.32 -9.64 -17.51
N GLN A 196 5.08 -10.06 -16.49
CA GLN A 196 5.13 -11.45 -16.05
C GLN A 196 3.92 -11.73 -15.15
N ILE A 197 3.07 -12.68 -15.55
CA ILE A 197 1.92 -13.11 -14.75
C ILE A 197 2.33 -14.32 -13.90
N GLN A 198 2.08 -14.24 -12.60
CA GLN A 198 2.29 -15.33 -11.65
C GLN A 198 0.96 -15.67 -10.97
N ASP A 199 0.37 -16.80 -11.34
CA ASP A 199 -0.90 -17.28 -10.82
C ASP A 199 -0.70 -18.44 -9.84
N GLN A 200 -1.06 -18.20 -8.58
CA GLN A 200 -1.10 -19.20 -7.49
C GLN A 200 -2.52 -19.44 -6.96
N LEU A 201 -3.55 -18.93 -7.64
CA LEU A 201 -4.95 -19.09 -7.25
C LEU A 201 -5.40 -20.54 -7.43
N LEU A 202 -6.16 -21.11 -6.48
CA LEU A 202 -6.73 -22.44 -6.69
C LEU A 202 -7.94 -22.36 -7.61
N ALA A 203 -7.81 -22.74 -8.88
CA ALA A 203 -8.91 -22.70 -9.85
C ALA A 203 -9.30 -24.08 -10.39
N ALA A 204 -10.61 -24.32 -10.54
CA ALA A 204 -11.11 -25.59 -11.10
C ALA A 204 -10.84 -25.73 -12.60
N THR A 205 -10.94 -24.62 -13.36
CA THR A 205 -10.59 -24.58 -14.78
C THR A 205 -9.75 -23.37 -15.13
N ARG A 206 -8.91 -23.53 -16.17
CA ARG A 206 -8.13 -22.46 -16.77
C ARG A 206 -8.29 -22.48 -18.28
N SER A 207 -8.39 -21.31 -18.90
CA SER A 207 -8.42 -21.16 -20.36
C SER A 207 -7.45 -20.08 -20.80
N PHE A 208 -6.87 -20.24 -21.98
CA PHE A 208 -5.91 -19.29 -22.55
C PHE A 208 -6.34 -18.95 -23.98
N SER A 209 -6.39 -17.67 -24.27
CA SER A 209 -6.62 -17.10 -25.60
C SER A 209 -5.43 -16.21 -25.96
N VAL A 210 -4.83 -16.45 -27.13
CA VAL A 210 -3.65 -15.72 -27.59
C VAL A 210 -4.00 -14.98 -28.87
N GLY A 211 -4.05 -13.66 -28.77
CA GLY A 211 -4.21 -12.75 -29.90
C GLY A 211 -2.93 -12.64 -30.74
N LEU A 212 -3.00 -11.85 -31.81
CA LEU A 212 -1.86 -11.64 -32.70
C LEU A 212 -0.70 -10.96 -31.94
N GLY A 213 0.42 -11.67 -31.81
CA GLY A 213 1.61 -11.17 -31.12
C GLY A 213 1.62 -11.38 -29.60
N GLY A 214 0.62 -12.04 -29.02
CA GLY A 214 0.70 -12.55 -27.65
C GLY A 214 1.65 -13.76 -27.57
N GLN A 215 2.39 -13.88 -26.47
CA GLN A 215 3.24 -15.03 -26.16
C GLN A 215 2.84 -15.60 -24.80
N VAL A 216 2.81 -16.93 -24.69
CA VAL A 216 2.56 -17.63 -23.43
C VAL A 216 3.69 -18.62 -23.21
N ASP A 217 4.51 -18.35 -22.21
CA ASP A 217 5.54 -19.27 -21.75
C ASP A 217 5.03 -20.00 -20.50
N LEU A 218 4.68 -21.29 -20.65
CA LEU A 218 4.25 -22.14 -19.54
C LEU A 218 5.49 -22.82 -18.96
N SER A 219 5.96 -22.34 -17.81
CA SER A 219 7.06 -22.92 -17.04
C SER A 219 6.58 -23.64 -15.78
#